data_AF-A0AAV0J581-F1
#
_entry.id   AF-A0AAV0J581-F1
#
_cell.length_a   1.000
_cell.length_b   1.000
_cell.length_c   1.000
_cell.angle_alpha   90.00
_cell.angle_beta   90.00
_cell.angle_gamma   90.00
#
_symmetry.space_group_name_H-M   'P 1'
#
loop_
_entity.id
_entity.type
_entity.pdbx_description
1 polymer ?
#
loop_
_entity_poly.entity_id
_entity_poly.type
_entity_poly.pdbx_seq_one_letter_code
_entity_poly.pdbx_strand_id
1 'polypeptide(L)'
;MISLSHIFVGDIHGQYQDLLRLFEYGGYPPSANYLFLGDYVDRVRYPDKVHLLRGNHEDAKINRIYGFYDECKRRFNVRLWKIFTDCFNSLPVAALIDEKILCMHGGLSPDLENLDQIREIERPTEIPDSGLLCDLLWSDPHPTNEGWGDSDRGVSCTFGADRVADFLDKNDLDLICRGHQVIISFLSWSSFQF
;
A
#
# COMPACT_ATOMS: atom_id res chain seq x y z
N MET A 1 -6.48 -13.56 -4.62
CA MET A 1 -6.65 -14.48 -3.48
C MET A 1 -5.27 -15.03 -3.17
N ILE A 2 -4.79 -14.82 -1.96
CA ILE A 2 -3.42 -15.10 -1.52
C ILE A 2 -3.54 -15.91 -0.23
N SER A 3 -2.82 -17.03 -0.09
CA SER A 3 -2.90 -17.90 1.10
C SER A 3 -2.05 -17.41 2.28
N LEU A 4 -2.36 -17.84 3.51
CA LEU A 4 -1.75 -17.44 4.79
C LEU A 4 -0.21 -17.43 4.93
N SER A 5 0.58 -18.01 4.03
CA SER A 5 2.04 -18.10 4.17
C SER A 5 2.81 -16.91 3.56
N HIS A 6 2.48 -15.66 3.90
CA HIS A 6 3.18 -14.48 3.38
C HIS A 6 3.88 -13.68 4.47
N ILE A 7 5.10 -13.24 4.18
CA ILE A 7 5.80 -12.22 4.95
C ILE A 7 5.35 -10.85 4.42
N PHE A 8 4.79 -10.03 5.30
CA PHE A 8 4.33 -8.68 4.97
C PHE A 8 5.50 -7.70 5.04
N VAL A 9 5.62 -6.87 4.01
CA VAL A 9 6.68 -5.88 3.91
C VAL A 9 6.05 -4.51 3.67
N GLY A 10 6.31 -3.58 4.57
CA GLY A 10 5.95 -2.17 4.42
C GLY A 10 6.89 -1.45 3.45
N ASP A 11 6.98 -0.14 3.61
CA ASP A 11 7.73 0.73 2.70
C ASP A 11 9.23 0.37 2.66
N ILE A 12 9.83 0.38 1.46
CA ILE A 12 11.26 0.15 1.24
C ILE A 12 11.97 1.46 0.82
N HIS A 13 11.27 2.38 0.14
CA HIS A 13 11.80 3.69 -0.29
C HIS A 13 13.17 3.60 -1.01
N GLY A 14 13.37 2.56 -1.81
CA GLY A 14 14.62 2.36 -2.57
C GLY A 14 15.83 1.93 -1.73
N GLN A 15 15.64 1.55 -0.45
CA GLN A 15 16.70 1.04 0.42
C GLN A 15 17.10 -0.40 0.07
N TYR A 16 17.75 -0.58 -1.09
CA TYR A 16 18.08 -1.88 -1.65
C TYR A 16 18.90 -2.80 -0.72
N GLN A 17 19.82 -2.23 0.08
CA GLN A 17 20.61 -3.01 1.03
C GLN A 17 19.75 -3.59 2.17
N ASP A 18 18.73 -2.85 2.61
CA ASP A 18 17.82 -3.32 3.65
C ASP A 18 16.83 -4.35 3.09
N LEU A 19 16.44 -4.23 1.81
CA LEU A 19 15.70 -5.27 1.10
C LEU A 19 16.47 -6.59 1.03
N LEU A 20 17.78 -6.56 0.73
CA LEU A 20 18.61 -7.76 0.72
C LEU A 20 18.68 -8.42 2.10
N ARG A 21 18.84 -7.61 3.16
CA ARG A 21 18.81 -8.11 4.54
C ARG A 21 17.45 -8.74 4.88
N LEU A 22 16.35 -8.14 4.44
CA LEU A 22 15.01 -8.70 4.64
C LEU A 22 14.90 -10.09 4.03
N PHE A 23 15.44 -10.31 2.84
CA PHE A 23 15.49 -11.65 2.23
C PHE A 23 16.47 -12.62 2.91
N GLU A 24 17.57 -12.13 3.50
CA GLU A 24 18.46 -12.98 4.32
C GLU A 24 17.77 -13.50 5.58
N TYR A 25 16.95 -12.67 6.24
CA TYR A 25 16.21 -13.06 7.45
C TYR A 25 14.93 -13.85 7.15
N GLY A 26 14.12 -13.41 6.18
CA GLY A 26 12.84 -14.03 5.83
C GLY A 26 12.95 -15.20 4.86
N GLY A 27 14.11 -15.38 4.22
CA GLY A 27 14.38 -16.37 3.19
C GLY A 27 14.14 -15.84 1.78
N TYR A 28 15.08 -16.10 0.87
CA TYR A 28 14.97 -15.64 -0.52
C TYR A 28 13.81 -16.34 -1.27
N PRO A 29 13.04 -15.62 -2.09
CA PRO A 29 12.13 -16.25 -3.06
C PRO A 29 12.88 -17.23 -3.98
N PRO A 30 12.34 -18.42 -4.28
CA PRO A 30 10.95 -18.86 -4.05
C PRO A 30 10.71 -19.59 -2.70
N SER A 31 11.68 -19.59 -1.78
CA SER A 31 11.58 -20.36 -0.52
C SER A 31 10.57 -19.78 0.48
N ALA A 32 10.24 -18.49 0.34
CA ALA A 32 9.21 -17.79 1.11
C ALA A 32 8.33 -16.96 0.15
N ASN A 33 7.09 -16.69 0.57
CA ASN A 33 6.18 -15.80 -0.16
C ASN A 33 6.13 -14.43 0.53
N TYR A 34 6.01 -13.35 -0.24
CA TYR A 34 6.04 -11.98 0.25
C TYR A 34 4.86 -11.16 -0.31
N LEU A 35 4.26 -10.33 0.55
CA LEU A 35 3.33 -9.29 0.14
C LEU A 35 3.91 -7.94 0.52
N PHE A 36 4.26 -7.13 -0.48
CA PHE A 36 4.72 -5.77 -0.28
C PHE A 36 3.55 -4.79 -0.38
N LEU A 37 3.50 -3.80 0.53
CA LEU A 37 2.36 -2.92 0.79
C LEU A 37 2.48 -1.51 0.19
N GLY A 38 3.24 -1.32 -0.88
CA GLY A 38 3.58 -0.03 -1.52
C GLY A 38 5.02 0.45 -1.29
N ASP A 39 5.48 1.40 -2.11
CA ASP A 39 6.70 2.19 -1.93
C ASP A 39 8.03 1.39 -2.01
N TYR A 40 8.29 0.70 -3.13
CA TYR A 40 9.49 -0.16 -3.31
C TYR A 40 10.43 0.25 -4.41
N VAL A 41 9.88 0.72 -5.53
CA VAL A 41 10.65 1.01 -6.74
C VAL A 41 11.49 -0.20 -7.24
N ASP A 42 10.89 -1.39 -7.46
CA ASP A 42 11.58 -2.49 -8.17
C ASP A 42 10.62 -3.48 -8.90
N ARG A 43 11.17 -4.29 -9.83
CA ARG A 43 10.45 -5.33 -10.59
C ARG A 43 10.49 -6.69 -9.91
N VAL A 44 9.39 -7.44 -10.01
CA VAL A 44 9.28 -8.80 -9.44
C VAL A 44 9.56 -9.89 -10.48
N ARG A 45 10.37 -10.87 -10.08
CA ARG A 45 10.72 -12.06 -10.87
C ARG A 45 9.82 -13.27 -10.60
N TYR A 46 9.05 -13.27 -9.51
CA TYR A 46 8.27 -14.42 -9.03
C TYR A 46 6.80 -14.05 -8.77
N PRO A 47 5.94 -14.00 -9.81
CA PRO A 47 4.58 -13.48 -9.71
C PRO A 47 3.66 -14.32 -8.79
N ASP A 48 3.92 -15.62 -8.63
CA ASP A 48 3.13 -16.51 -7.75
C ASP A 48 3.61 -16.50 -6.29
N LYS A 49 4.68 -15.76 -6.00
CA LYS A 49 5.38 -15.78 -4.71
C LYS A 49 5.58 -14.39 -4.12
N VAL A 50 5.60 -13.36 -4.96
CA VAL A 50 5.81 -11.99 -4.55
C VAL A 50 4.70 -11.14 -5.16
N HIS A 51 3.88 -10.59 -4.28
CA HIS A 51 2.79 -9.72 -4.64
C HIS A 51 3.16 -8.29 -4.26
N LEU A 52 2.96 -7.35 -5.18
CA LEU A 52 3.18 -5.92 -4.97
C LEU A 52 1.85 -5.21 -5.03
N LEU A 53 1.51 -4.46 -3.99
CA LEU A 53 0.48 -3.44 -4.05
C LEU A 53 1.01 -2.13 -4.67
N ARG A 54 0.18 -1.11 -4.78
CA ARG A 54 0.57 0.23 -5.17
C ARG A 54 0.67 1.09 -3.92
N GLY A 55 1.75 1.84 -3.77
CA GLY A 55 1.87 2.91 -2.78
C GLY A 55 1.64 4.28 -3.40
N ASN A 56 1.63 5.34 -2.57
CA ASN A 56 1.45 6.69 -3.07
C ASN A 56 2.69 7.22 -3.81
N HIS A 57 3.88 6.66 -3.55
CA HIS A 57 5.09 6.99 -4.33
C HIS A 57 5.13 6.28 -5.70
N GLU A 58 4.25 5.32 -5.97
CA GLU A 58 4.02 4.79 -7.33
C GLU A 58 3.05 5.69 -8.16
N ASP A 59 3.04 6.98 -7.86
CA ASP A 59 2.41 8.04 -8.67
C ASP A 59 3.44 8.88 -9.45
N ALA A 60 3.12 9.25 -10.69
CA ALA A 60 4.01 10.03 -11.54
C ALA A 60 4.26 11.46 -11.01
N LYS A 61 3.28 12.09 -10.33
CA LYS A 61 3.44 13.43 -9.76
C LYS A 61 4.37 13.37 -8.56
N ILE A 62 4.17 12.38 -7.68
CA ILE A 62 4.97 12.16 -6.47
C ILE A 62 6.40 11.77 -6.82
N ASN A 63 6.60 10.68 -7.56
CA ASN A 63 7.94 10.16 -7.82
C ASN A 63 8.81 11.08 -8.70
N ARG A 64 8.18 12.05 -9.37
CA ARG A 64 8.88 13.11 -10.08
C ARG A 64 9.51 14.14 -9.15
N ILE A 65 8.82 14.46 -8.06
CA ILE A 65 9.28 15.43 -7.05
C ILE A 65 10.28 14.77 -6.09
N TYR A 66 10.03 13.52 -5.72
CA TYR A 66 10.82 12.79 -4.72
C TYR A 66 11.99 11.97 -5.31
N GLY A 67 12.48 12.33 -6.49
CA GLY A 67 13.81 11.93 -6.98
C GLY A 67 13.86 10.70 -7.90
N PHE A 68 12.82 9.87 -8.00
CA PHE A 68 12.85 8.69 -8.87
C PHE A 68 12.96 9.06 -10.36
N TYR A 69 12.26 10.11 -10.79
CA TYR A 69 12.40 10.66 -12.14
C TYR A 69 13.85 11.07 -12.43
N ASP A 70 14.47 11.81 -11.51
CA ASP A 70 15.84 12.29 -11.67
C ASP A 70 16.84 11.14 -11.65
N GLU A 71 16.61 10.10 -10.84
CA GLU A 71 17.42 8.89 -10.87
C GLU A 71 17.33 8.16 -12.21
N CYS A 72 16.12 7.92 -12.72
CA CYS A 72 15.91 7.31 -14.02
C CYS A 72 16.58 8.11 -15.13
N LYS A 73 16.41 9.44 -15.11
CA LYS A 73 17.03 10.35 -16.08
C LYS A 73 18.55 10.32 -16.00
N ARG A 74 19.13 10.29 -14.81
CA ARG A 74 20.59 10.33 -14.57
C ARG A 74 21.27 9.01 -14.92
N ARG A 75 20.68 7.88 -14.51
CA ARG A 75 21.28 6.55 -14.69
C ARG A 75 20.95 5.91 -16.03
N PHE A 76 19.81 6.28 -16.62
CA PHE A 76 19.28 5.70 -17.84
C PHE A 76 18.72 6.78 -18.77
N ASN A 77 17.39 6.91 -18.86
CA ASN A 77 16.72 7.91 -19.67
C ASN A 77 15.27 8.12 -19.20
N VAL A 78 14.64 9.20 -19.68
CA VAL A 78 13.25 9.56 -19.37
C VAL A 78 12.25 8.52 -19.89
N ARG A 79 12.59 7.78 -20.95
CA ARG A 79 11.71 6.72 -21.48
C ARG A 79 11.56 5.59 -20.47
N LEU A 80 12.60 5.25 -19.71
CA LEU A 80 12.52 4.24 -18.65
C LEU A 80 11.55 4.67 -17.55
N TRP A 81 11.60 5.93 -17.12
CA TRP A 81 10.64 6.47 -16.14
C TRP A 81 9.19 6.33 -16.62
N LYS A 82 8.90 6.65 -17.89
CA LYS A 82 7.55 6.46 -18.46
C LYS A 82 7.09 4.99 -18.43
N ILE A 83 8.00 4.04 -18.73
CA ILE A 83 7.69 2.61 -18.64
C ILE A 83 7.38 2.19 -17.19
N PHE A 84 8.10 2.75 -16.21
CA PHE A 84 7.78 2.53 -14.81
C PHE A 84 6.41 3.12 -14.44
N THR A 85 6.09 4.33 -14.90
CA THR A 85 4.76 4.92 -14.70
C THR A 85 3.65 4.03 -15.27
N ASP A 86 3.80 3.51 -16.49
CA ASP A 86 2.82 2.60 -17.10
C ASP A 86 2.66 1.30 -16.27
N CYS A 87 3.77 0.80 -15.73
CA CYS A 87 3.77 -0.37 -14.83
C CYS A 87 3.05 -0.06 -13.51
N PHE A 88 3.37 1.07 -12.89
CA PHE A 88 2.79 1.50 -11.62
C PHE A 88 1.29 1.73 -11.72
N ASN A 89 0.82 2.30 -12.83
CA ASN A 89 -0.59 2.48 -13.12
C ASN A 89 -1.37 1.15 -13.19
N SER A 90 -0.69 0.03 -13.42
CA SER A 90 -1.28 -1.31 -13.50
C SER A 90 -1.27 -2.08 -12.17
N LEU A 91 -0.57 -1.59 -11.14
CA LEU A 91 -0.42 -2.28 -9.86
C LEU A 91 -1.78 -2.41 -9.13
N PRO A 92 -2.02 -3.53 -8.42
CA PRO A 92 -3.18 -3.67 -7.56
C PRO A 92 -3.08 -2.72 -6.36
N VAL A 93 -4.23 -2.19 -5.92
CA VAL A 93 -4.28 -1.19 -4.84
C VAL A 93 -4.61 -1.81 -3.47
N ALA A 94 -5.13 -3.04 -3.48
CA ALA A 94 -5.39 -3.80 -2.26
C ALA A 94 -5.25 -5.32 -2.51
N ALA A 95 -5.07 -6.07 -1.42
CA ALA A 95 -5.14 -7.52 -1.40
C ALA A 95 -6.07 -7.99 -0.27
N LEU A 96 -6.81 -9.07 -0.52
CA LEU A 96 -7.57 -9.79 0.50
C LEU A 96 -6.92 -11.16 0.72
N ILE A 97 -6.51 -11.41 1.96
CA ILE A 97 -5.83 -12.65 2.38
C ILE A 97 -6.81 -13.45 3.23
N ASP A 98 -6.95 -14.72 2.87
CA ASP A 98 -7.82 -15.71 3.52
C ASP A 98 -9.21 -15.17 3.85
N GLU A 99 -9.73 -14.27 3.01
CA GLU A 99 -11.04 -13.63 3.13
C GLU A 99 -11.24 -12.81 4.42
N LYS A 100 -10.18 -12.60 5.20
CA LYS A 100 -10.24 -11.98 6.54
C LYS A 100 -9.34 -10.78 6.72
N ILE A 101 -8.25 -10.68 5.97
CA ILE A 101 -7.28 -9.59 6.14
C ILE A 101 -7.23 -8.74 4.87
N LEU A 102 -7.68 -7.49 5.00
CA LEU A 102 -7.61 -6.50 3.92
C LEU A 102 -6.29 -5.72 4.03
N CYS A 103 -5.52 -5.73 2.95
CA CYS A 103 -4.20 -5.09 2.87
C CYS A 103 -4.23 -3.97 1.85
N MET A 104 -3.73 -2.79 2.20
CA MET A 104 -3.59 -1.63 1.30
C MET A 104 -2.43 -0.75 1.77
N HIS A 105 -2.06 0.29 1.03
CA HIS A 105 -0.94 1.14 1.44
C HIS A 105 -1.34 2.18 2.50
N GLY A 106 -2.33 3.03 2.18
CA GLY A 106 -2.86 4.08 3.04
C GLY A 106 -3.83 3.50 4.07
N GLY A 107 -5.12 3.52 3.77
CA GLY A 107 -6.17 3.09 4.70
C GLY A 107 -7.59 3.29 4.15
N LEU A 108 -8.55 3.44 5.05
CA LEU A 108 -9.97 3.51 4.69
C LEU A 108 -10.35 4.81 3.97
N SER A 109 -11.43 4.74 3.19
CA SER A 109 -12.05 5.89 2.51
C SER A 109 -13.49 6.08 2.99
N PRO A 110 -13.99 7.32 3.12
CA PRO A 110 -15.41 7.59 3.30
C PRO A 110 -16.29 7.00 2.19
N ASP A 111 -15.71 6.82 1.00
CA ASP A 111 -16.39 6.25 -0.17
C ASP A 111 -16.31 4.71 -0.19
N LEU A 112 -15.55 4.08 0.72
CA LEU A 112 -15.37 2.63 0.76
C LEU A 112 -16.40 1.99 1.70
N GLU A 113 -17.46 1.45 1.13
CA GLU A 113 -18.50 0.73 1.85
C GLU A 113 -18.31 -0.79 1.82
N ASN A 114 -17.83 -1.33 0.70
CA ASN A 114 -17.62 -2.76 0.51
C ASN A 114 -16.44 -3.06 -0.43
N LEU A 115 -16.00 -4.32 -0.44
CA LEU A 115 -14.83 -4.75 -1.21
C LEU A 115 -15.04 -4.76 -2.73
N ASP A 116 -16.28 -4.76 -3.24
CA ASP A 116 -16.53 -4.75 -4.67
C ASP A 116 -16.14 -3.42 -5.31
N GLN A 117 -16.29 -2.31 -4.59
CA GLN A 117 -15.84 -0.99 -5.06
C GLN A 117 -14.34 -0.95 -5.35
N ILE A 118 -13.53 -1.71 -4.61
CA ILE A 118 -12.09 -1.84 -4.89
C ILE A 118 -11.84 -2.67 -6.15
N ARG A 119 -12.65 -3.72 -6.38
CA ARG A 119 -12.56 -4.59 -7.56
C ARG A 119 -12.95 -3.87 -8.85
N GLU A 120 -13.84 -2.89 -8.74
CA GLU A 120 -14.33 -2.06 -9.85
C GLU A 120 -13.34 -0.97 -10.28
N ILE A 121 -12.25 -0.73 -9.53
CA ILE A 121 -11.21 0.23 -9.93
C ILE A 121 -10.50 -0.28 -11.20
N GLU A 122 -10.82 0.36 -12.32
CA GLU A 122 -10.19 0.08 -13.60
C GLU A 122 -8.70 0.42 -13.59
N ARG A 123 -7.89 -0.47 -14.19
CA ARG A 123 -6.45 -0.30 -14.36
C ARG A 123 -6.06 -0.61 -15.81
N PRO A 124 -5.11 0.12 -16.40
CA PRO A 124 -4.23 1.10 -15.77
C PRO A 124 -4.91 2.45 -15.50
N THR A 125 -4.57 3.09 -14.37
CA THR A 125 -5.12 4.40 -14.00
C THR A 125 -4.10 5.26 -13.24
N GLU A 126 -4.18 6.58 -13.39
CA GLU A 126 -3.44 7.54 -12.56
C GLU A 126 -4.14 7.74 -11.20
N ILE A 127 -3.40 8.18 -10.19
CA ILE A 127 -4.00 8.45 -8.87
C ILE A 127 -4.70 9.82 -8.94
N PRO A 128 -6.03 9.88 -8.72
CA PRO A 128 -6.76 11.13 -8.70
C PRO A 128 -6.38 11.96 -7.47
N ASP A 129 -6.67 13.27 -7.50
CA ASP A 129 -6.37 14.15 -6.37
C ASP A 129 -7.31 13.93 -5.16
N SER A 130 -8.43 13.21 -5.35
CA SER A 130 -9.40 12.84 -4.30
C SER A 130 -10.20 11.57 -4.65
N GLY A 131 -10.96 11.06 -3.67
CA GLY A 131 -11.86 9.91 -3.80
C GLY A 131 -11.20 8.56 -3.46
N LEU A 132 -11.97 7.48 -3.62
CA LEU A 132 -11.59 6.13 -3.18
C LEU A 132 -10.14 5.71 -3.48
N LEU A 133 -9.68 5.83 -4.72
CA LEU A 133 -8.32 5.42 -5.08
C LEU A 133 -7.25 6.29 -4.40
N CYS A 134 -7.51 7.59 -4.24
CA CYS A 134 -6.60 8.47 -3.50
C CYS A 134 -6.52 8.01 -2.04
N ASP A 135 -7.67 7.77 -1.40
CA ASP A 135 -7.75 7.44 0.02
C ASP A 135 -7.13 6.09 0.37
N LEU A 136 -7.29 5.07 -0.48
CA LEU A 136 -6.63 3.77 -0.32
C LEU A 136 -5.10 3.86 -0.25
N LEU A 137 -4.52 4.95 -0.77
CA LEU A 137 -3.08 5.17 -0.85
C LEU A 137 -2.58 6.26 0.10
N TRP A 138 -3.43 7.14 0.59
CA TRP A 138 -3.02 8.34 1.33
C TRP A 138 -3.62 8.51 2.72
N SER A 139 -4.72 7.83 3.02
CA SER A 139 -5.39 8.02 4.31
C SER A 139 -4.57 7.45 5.47
N ASP A 140 -4.76 8.03 6.65
CA ASP A 140 -4.05 7.67 7.87
C ASP A 140 -4.99 7.41 9.04
N PRO A 141 -4.69 6.43 9.92
CA PRO A 141 -5.39 6.30 11.19
C PRO A 141 -5.05 7.49 12.09
N HIS A 142 -6.02 8.00 12.84
CA HIS A 142 -5.81 9.03 13.84
C HIS A 142 -6.28 8.57 15.23
N PRO A 143 -5.39 8.52 16.24
CA PRO A 143 -5.64 7.80 17.50
C PRO A 143 -6.73 8.42 18.37
N THR A 144 -7.00 9.72 18.21
CA THR A 144 -7.99 10.44 19.02
C THR A 144 -9.20 10.94 18.23
N ASN A 145 -9.26 10.67 16.91
CA ASN A 145 -10.41 11.10 16.13
C ASN A 145 -11.51 10.05 16.26
N GLU A 146 -12.74 10.53 16.40
CA GLU A 146 -13.95 9.75 16.18
C GLU A 146 -14.44 10.07 14.77
N GLY A 147 -14.60 9.05 13.93
CA GLY A 147 -15.04 9.19 12.56
C GLY A 147 -13.95 9.58 11.58
N TRP A 148 -14.27 10.50 10.68
CA TRP A 148 -13.36 11.01 9.66
C TRP A 148 -12.81 12.37 10.07
N GLY A 149 -11.55 12.64 9.76
CA GLY A 149 -10.92 13.93 10.02
C GLY A 149 -10.09 14.43 8.84
N ASP A 150 -9.64 15.67 8.94
CA ASP A 150 -8.71 16.24 7.97
C ASP A 150 -7.33 15.58 8.08
N SER A 151 -6.62 15.53 6.96
CA SER A 151 -5.25 14.99 6.88
C SER A 151 -4.23 16.12 6.90
N ASP A 152 -3.23 16.02 7.79
CA ASP A 152 -2.08 16.94 7.84
C ASP A 152 -1.22 16.87 6.56
N ARG A 153 -1.40 15.82 5.74
CA ARG A 153 -0.73 15.70 4.43
C ARG A 153 -1.29 16.67 3.39
N GLY A 154 -2.45 17.30 3.67
CA GLY A 154 -3.17 18.14 2.71
C GLY A 154 -3.82 17.36 1.57
N VAL A 155 -3.88 16.03 1.69
CA VAL A 155 -4.51 15.10 0.74
C VAL A 155 -5.17 13.96 1.52
N SER A 156 -6.30 13.46 1.00
CA SER A 156 -7.12 12.44 1.65
C SER A 156 -7.61 12.87 3.05
N CYS A 157 -7.89 11.91 3.92
CA CYS A 157 -8.49 12.07 5.22
C CYS A 157 -7.77 11.23 6.28
N THR A 158 -8.11 11.50 7.53
CA THR A 158 -7.80 10.60 8.65
C THR A 158 -9.04 9.82 9.07
N PHE A 159 -8.85 8.66 9.67
CA PHE A 159 -9.95 7.82 10.18
C PHE A 159 -9.70 7.31 11.61
N GLY A 160 -10.78 7.28 12.38
CA GLY A 160 -10.81 6.81 13.76
C GLY A 160 -10.92 5.30 13.89
N ALA A 161 -10.75 4.84 15.12
CA ALA A 161 -10.94 3.46 15.54
C ALA A 161 -12.34 2.92 15.25
N ASP A 162 -13.35 3.77 15.41
CA ASP A 162 -14.76 3.48 15.14
C ASP A 162 -14.97 3.10 13.66
N ARG A 163 -14.32 3.82 12.74
CA ARG A 163 -14.43 3.52 11.30
C ARG A 163 -13.78 2.20 10.92
N VAL A 164 -12.69 1.83 11.59
CA VAL A 164 -12.07 0.52 11.41
C VAL A 164 -12.99 -0.58 11.91
N ALA A 165 -13.53 -0.45 13.13
CA ALA A 165 -14.43 -1.44 13.71
C ALA A 165 -15.70 -1.62 12.87
N ASP A 166 -16.36 -0.53 12.49
CA ASP A 166 -17.57 -0.53 11.65
C ASP A 166 -17.30 -1.23 10.30
N PHE A 167 -16.17 -0.94 9.67
CA PHE A 167 -15.83 -1.51 8.37
C PHE A 167 -15.52 -3.00 8.44
N LEU A 168 -14.78 -3.43 9.46
CA LEU A 168 -14.44 -4.84 9.70
C LEU A 168 -15.71 -5.67 9.94
N ASP A 169 -16.59 -5.21 10.81
CA ASP A 169 -17.86 -5.90 11.12
C ASP A 169 -18.77 -5.97 9.89
N LYS A 170 -18.94 -4.86 9.17
CA LYS A 170 -19.78 -4.79 7.96
C LYS A 170 -19.31 -5.73 6.84
N ASN A 171 -18.01 -6.01 6.74
CA ASN A 171 -17.41 -6.78 5.66
C ASN A 171 -16.92 -8.17 6.09
N ASP A 172 -17.23 -8.62 7.31
CA ASP A 172 -16.79 -9.90 7.89
C ASP A 172 -15.26 -10.10 7.82
N LEU A 173 -14.51 -9.04 8.15
CA LEU A 173 -13.05 -9.02 8.18
C LEU A 173 -12.52 -9.00 9.61
N ASP A 174 -11.32 -9.55 9.80
CA ASP A 174 -10.65 -9.59 11.10
C ASP A 174 -9.63 -8.46 11.26
N LEU A 175 -9.02 -8.00 10.15
CA LEU A 175 -7.87 -7.09 10.21
C LEU A 175 -7.71 -6.23 8.95
N ILE A 176 -7.29 -4.97 9.17
CA ILE A 176 -6.70 -4.12 8.14
C ILE A 176 -5.19 -4.07 8.34
N CYS A 177 -4.43 -4.41 7.30
CA CYS A 177 -2.97 -4.31 7.26
C CYS A 177 -2.56 -3.17 6.31
N ARG A 178 -1.66 -2.30 6.76
CA ARG A 178 -1.28 -1.09 6.01
C ARG A 178 0.20 -0.70 6.15
N GLY A 179 0.65 0.22 5.28
CA GLY A 179 2.00 0.82 5.28
C GLY A 179 1.97 2.32 5.60
N HIS A 180 2.74 3.13 4.84
CA HIS A 180 2.59 4.59 4.69
C HIS A 180 2.92 5.53 5.88
N GLN A 181 2.95 5.03 7.12
CA GLN A 181 3.46 5.77 8.28
C GLN A 181 4.72 5.13 8.85
N VAL A 182 5.75 5.95 9.05
CA VAL A 182 6.94 5.56 9.80
C VAL A 182 6.56 5.39 11.27
N ILE A 183 6.79 4.20 11.80
CA ILE A 183 6.58 3.86 13.20
C ILE A 183 7.93 3.56 13.87
N ILE A 184 8.05 3.93 15.15
CA ILE A 184 9.30 3.77 15.92
C ILE A 184 9.60 2.27 16.18
N SER A 185 8.58 1.43 16.20
CA SER A 185 8.67 -0.03 16.28
C SER A 185 8.47 -0.67 14.89
N PHE A 186 9.07 -1.84 14.62
CA PHE A 186 8.93 -2.55 13.33
C PHE A 186 7.48 -2.90 12.94
N LEU A 187 6.57 -2.92 13.91
CA LEU A 187 5.14 -3.16 13.75
C LEU A 187 4.40 -2.37 14.83
N SER A 188 3.22 -1.85 14.49
CA SER A 188 2.31 -1.21 15.45
C SER A 188 0.98 -1.97 15.40
N TRP A 189 0.52 -2.46 16.55
CA TRP A 189 -0.79 -3.06 16.70
C TRP A 189 -1.71 -2.08 17.43
N SER A 190 -2.77 -1.66 16.75
CA SER A 190 -3.90 -1.00 17.39
C SER A 190 -4.93 -2.08 17.71
N SER A 191 -4.87 -2.64 18.93
CA SER A 191 -5.88 -3.60 19.38
C SER A 191 -7.15 -2.88 19.79
N PHE A 192 -8.23 -3.09 19.07
CA PHE A 192 -9.57 -2.70 19.49
C PHE A 192 -10.15 -3.86 20.29
N GLN A 193 -10.18 -3.73 21.62
CA GLN A 193 -10.92 -4.68 22.44
C GLN A 193 -12.42 -4.42 22.25
N PHE A 194 -13.12 -5.42 21.72
CA PHE A 194 -14.58 -5.48 21.68
C PHE A 194 -15.15 -5.94 23.03
#